data_AF-A0A3P7N317-F1
#
_entry.id   AF-A0A3P7N317-F1
#
_cell.length_a   1.000
_cell.length_b   1.000
_cell.length_c   1.000
_cell.angle_alpha   90.00
_cell.angle_beta   90.00
_cell.angle_gamma   90.00
#
_symmetry.space_group_name_H-M   'P 1'
#
loop_
_entity.id
_entity.type
_entity.pdbx_description
1 polymer ?
#
loop_
_entity_poly.entity_id
_entity_poly.type
_entity_poly.pdbx_seq_one_letter_code
_entity_poly.pdbx_strand_id
1 'polypeptide(L)'
;MWISENSDRLNLPIASFRKPILDELSRSQVVVVAGDTGCGKSTQVPQYLAAAIKEADERQDRDAHAFENCPQYRRIAVTQPRKIACISLAARVSTEMLCERGTKVGYQVRFEKHKSKATQILFLTEGLLLRQMQSDPFLKEYDVVVLDEVSQ
;
A
#
# COMPACT_ATOMS: atom_id res chain seq x y z
N MET A 1 7.30 27.48 -3.03
CA MET A 1 6.86 26.68 -4.19
C MET A 1 6.55 25.27 -3.68
N TRP A 2 5.39 25.08 -3.03
CA TRP A 2 5.05 23.83 -2.30
C TRP A 2 3.57 23.42 -2.42
N ILE A 3 2.82 24.00 -3.37
CA ILE A 3 1.35 23.81 -3.47
C ILE A 3 0.98 22.79 -4.58
N SER A 4 1.91 22.33 -5.43
CA SER A 4 1.57 21.50 -6.60
C SER A 4 1.39 19.99 -6.34
N GLU A 5 2.06 19.40 -5.34
CA GLU A 5 2.18 17.93 -5.25
C GLU A 5 0.90 17.19 -4.85
N ASN A 6 -0.03 17.85 -4.13
CA ASN A 6 -1.30 17.22 -3.78
C ASN A 6 -2.31 17.23 -4.96
N SER A 7 -2.14 18.17 -5.90
CA SER A 7 -2.98 18.31 -7.09
C SER A 7 -2.71 17.18 -8.10
N ASP A 8 -1.45 16.79 -8.25
CA ASP A 8 -1.05 15.75 -9.22
C ASP A 8 -1.64 14.38 -8.89
N ARG A 9 -1.82 14.06 -7.60
CA ARG A 9 -2.39 12.79 -7.14
C ARG A 9 -3.88 12.68 -7.43
N LEU A 10 -4.62 13.79 -7.30
CA LEU A 10 -6.05 13.86 -7.57
C LEU A 10 -6.35 13.76 -9.07
N ASN A 11 -5.38 14.11 -9.92
CA ASN A 11 -5.48 14.03 -11.37
C ASN A 11 -5.17 12.62 -11.92
N LEU A 12 -4.68 11.69 -11.09
CA LEU A 12 -4.45 10.32 -11.52
C LEU A 12 -5.80 9.61 -11.75
N PRO A 13 -5.97 8.85 -12.85
CA PRO A 13 -7.23 8.15 -13.13
C PRO A 13 -7.70 7.23 -11.99
N ILE A 14 -6.77 6.66 -11.21
CA ILE A 14 -7.12 5.80 -10.07
C ILE A 14 -7.75 6.54 -8.88
N ALA A 15 -7.66 7.88 -8.83
CA ALA A 15 -8.17 8.67 -7.71
C ALA A 15 -9.68 8.49 -7.48
N SER A 16 -10.45 8.41 -8.56
CA SER A 16 -11.90 8.16 -8.49
C SER A 16 -12.26 6.75 -8.02
N PHE A 17 -11.30 5.82 -8.04
CA PHE A 17 -11.49 4.42 -7.65
C PHE A 17 -11.11 4.12 -6.20
N ARG A 18 -10.64 5.10 -5.42
CA ARG A 18 -10.29 4.90 -4.00
C ARG A 18 -11.39 4.19 -3.21
N LYS A 19 -12.61 4.74 -3.23
CA LYS A 19 -13.74 4.19 -2.47
C LYS A 19 -14.18 2.82 -3.01
N PRO A 20 -14.40 2.63 -4.32
CA PRO A 20 -14.68 1.31 -4.90
C PRO A 20 -13.67 0.23 -4.50
N ILE A 21 -12.37 0.53 -4.51
CA ILE A 21 -11.31 -0.43 -4.13
C ILE A 21 -11.44 -0.84 -2.66
N LEU A 22 -11.64 0.13 -1.76
CA LEU A 22 -11.77 -0.14 -0.32
C LEU A 22 -13.06 -0.89 0.01
N ASP A 23 -14.18 -0.50 -0.61
CA ASP A 23 -15.48 -1.13 -0.40
C ASP A 23 -15.45 -2.59 -0.90
N GLU A 24 -14.84 -2.86 -2.05
CA GLU A 24 -14.71 -4.21 -2.59
C GLU A 24 -13.79 -5.09 -1.73
N LEU A 25 -12.65 -4.55 -1.28
CA LEU A 25 -11.71 -5.30 -0.42
C LEU A 25 -12.31 -5.62 0.95
N SER A 26 -13.29 -4.83 1.44
CA SER A 26 -14.01 -5.16 2.67
C SER A 26 -14.95 -6.36 2.55
N ARG A 27 -15.34 -6.72 1.32
CA ARG A 27 -16.30 -7.79 1.01
C ARG A 27 -15.64 -9.02 0.41
N SER A 28 -14.48 -8.85 -0.20
CA SER A 28 -13.79 -9.85 -1.00
C SER A 28 -12.36 -10.06 -0.48
N GLN A 29 -11.97 -11.32 -0.24
CA GLN A 29 -10.60 -11.66 0.18
C GLN A 29 -9.55 -11.32 -0.89
N VAL A 30 -9.95 -11.33 -2.17
CA VAL A 30 -9.08 -11.06 -3.32
C VAL A 30 -9.78 -10.04 -4.22
N VAL A 31 -9.06 -8.98 -4.57
CA VAL A 31 -9.55 -7.92 -5.48
C VAL A 31 -8.55 -7.73 -6.59
N VAL A 32 -9.04 -7.73 -7.83
CA VAL A 32 -8.22 -7.45 -9.02
C VAL A 32 -8.42 -5.99 -9.42
N VAL A 33 -7.34 -5.21 -9.36
CA VAL A 33 -7.34 -3.81 -9.79
C VAL A 33 -6.63 -3.70 -11.13
N ALA A 34 -7.40 -3.55 -12.21
CA ALA A 34 -6.89 -3.38 -13.56
C ALA A 34 -6.88 -1.90 -13.97
N GLY A 35 -5.89 -1.50 -14.76
CA GLY A 35 -5.78 -0.17 -15.35
C GLY A 35 -4.46 -0.01 -16.09
N ASP A 36 -4.35 0.98 -16.96
CA ASP A 36 -3.16 1.18 -17.78
C ASP A 36 -1.94 1.62 -16.97
N THR A 37 -0.74 1.40 -17.52
CA THR A 37 0.50 1.94 -16.94
C THR A 37 0.41 3.46 -16.83
N GLY A 38 0.85 4.02 -15.71
CA GLY A 38 0.76 5.46 -15.45
C GLY A 38 -0.55 5.91 -14.81
N CYS A 39 -1.56 5.04 -14.67
CA CYS A 39 -2.82 5.42 -14.01
C CYS A 39 -2.71 5.58 -12.48
N GLY A 40 -1.57 5.21 -11.88
CA GLY A 40 -1.26 5.42 -10.46
C GLY A 40 -1.41 4.22 -9.53
N LYS A 41 -1.61 2.99 -10.03
CA LYS A 41 -1.82 1.77 -9.21
C LYS A 41 -0.76 1.56 -8.13
N SER A 42 0.50 1.41 -8.57
CA SER A 42 1.64 1.06 -7.73
C SER A 42 1.97 2.10 -6.65
N THR A 43 1.56 3.36 -6.86
CA THR A 43 1.77 4.43 -5.88
C THR A 43 0.54 4.65 -5.00
N GLN A 44 -0.67 4.67 -5.56
CA GLN A 44 -1.86 5.11 -4.82
C GLN A 44 -2.59 3.99 -4.08
N VAL A 45 -2.67 2.76 -4.62
CA VAL A 45 -3.39 1.66 -3.96
C VAL A 45 -2.86 1.40 -2.54
N PRO A 46 -1.54 1.26 -2.32
CA PRO A 46 -1.00 1.06 -0.97
C PRO A 46 -1.32 2.22 -0.02
N GLN A 47 -1.36 3.45 -0.55
CA GLN A 47 -1.70 4.65 0.24
C GLN A 47 -3.17 4.69 0.63
N TYR A 48 -4.08 4.24 -0.25
CA TYR A 48 -5.51 4.14 0.08
C TYR A 48 -5.75 3.15 1.22
N LEU A 49 -5.09 1.99 1.15
CA LEU A 49 -5.14 0.98 2.20
C LEU A 49 -4.59 1.52 3.53
N ALA A 50 -3.45 2.20 3.50
CA ALA A 50 -2.86 2.78 4.70
C ALA A 50 -3.70 3.93 5.28
N ALA A 51 -4.37 4.72 4.44
CA ALA A 51 -5.21 5.83 4.87
C ALA A 51 -6.55 5.36 5.47
N ALA A 52 -7.11 4.25 4.99
CA ALA A 52 -8.35 3.67 5.53
C ALA A 52 -8.24 3.35 7.04
N ILE A 53 -7.03 3.04 7.53
CA ILE A 53 -6.76 2.82 8.95
C ILE A 53 -6.94 4.09 9.76
N LYS A 54 -6.36 5.22 9.31
CA LYS A 54 -6.41 6.49 10.06
C LYS A 54 -7.83 6.98 10.21
N GLU A 55 -8.62 6.86 9.15
CA GLU A 55 -10.03 7.22 9.17
C GLU A 55 -10.84 6.35 10.14
N ALA A 56 -10.43 5.09 10.38
CA ALA A 56 -11.06 4.23 11.38
C ALA A 56 -10.62 4.60 12.81
N ASP A 57 -9.33 4.87 13.05
CA ASP A 57 -8.80 5.23 14.37
C ASP A 57 -9.28 6.63 14.85
N GLU A 58 -9.52 7.57 13.93
CA GLU A 58 -10.01 8.93 14.26
C GLU A 58 -11.53 9.00 14.50
N ARG A 59 -12.32 8.03 14.02
CA ARG A 59 -13.80 8.00 14.11
C ARG A 59 -14.33 7.40 15.41
N GLN A 60 -13.62 7.61 16.52
CA GLN A 60 -13.99 7.04 17.82
C GLN A 60 -15.23 7.68 18.49
N ASP A 61 -16.03 8.51 17.79
CA ASP A 61 -17.34 8.94 18.32
C ASP A 61 -18.40 9.40 17.28
N ARG A 62 -19.62 8.85 17.46
CA ARG A 62 -21.01 9.31 17.18
C ARG A 62 -21.87 8.91 15.97
N ASP A 63 -21.38 8.39 14.83
CA ASP A 63 -22.28 7.91 13.74
C ASP A 63 -21.74 6.63 13.07
N ALA A 64 -21.65 5.55 13.84
CA ALA A 64 -20.85 4.36 13.57
C ALA A 64 -21.37 3.38 12.49
N HIS A 65 -22.50 3.62 11.81
CA HIS A 65 -23.14 2.57 11.00
C HIS A 65 -22.71 2.49 9.52
N ALA A 66 -21.90 3.43 9.01
CA ALA A 66 -21.53 3.41 7.59
C ALA A 66 -20.25 2.61 7.28
N PHE A 67 -19.37 2.38 8.27
CA PHE A 67 -18.03 1.78 8.08
C PHE A 67 -17.58 0.85 9.22
N GLU A 68 -18.52 0.38 10.04
CA GLU A 68 -18.32 -0.45 11.26
C GLU A 68 -17.54 -1.77 11.01
N ASN A 69 -17.36 -2.17 9.75
CA ASN A 69 -16.72 -3.41 9.35
C ASN A 69 -15.49 -3.22 8.44
N CYS A 70 -14.87 -2.04 8.40
CA CYS A 70 -13.69 -1.85 7.56
C CYS A 70 -12.44 -2.47 8.22
N PRO A 71 -11.84 -3.51 7.64
CA PRO A 71 -10.62 -4.12 8.17
C PRO A 71 -9.46 -3.11 8.27
N GLN A 72 -8.76 -3.14 9.41
CA GLN A 72 -7.62 -2.27 9.69
C GLN A 72 -6.32 -2.85 9.09
N TYR A 73 -5.90 -2.34 7.94
CA TYR A 73 -4.73 -2.84 7.20
C TYR A 73 -3.39 -2.23 7.66
N ARG A 74 -2.91 -2.56 8.87
CA ARG A 74 -1.71 -1.93 9.46
C ARG A 74 -0.40 -2.19 8.70
N ARG A 75 -0.27 -3.36 8.09
CA ARG A 75 0.98 -3.84 7.45
C ARG A 75 0.67 -4.32 6.04
N ILE A 76 1.08 -3.54 5.07
CA ILE A 76 0.82 -3.74 3.64
C ILE A 76 2.14 -4.13 2.97
N ALA A 77 2.19 -5.34 2.40
CA ALA A 77 3.27 -5.77 1.53
C ALA A 77 2.92 -5.43 0.08
N VAL A 78 3.87 -4.86 -0.67
CA VAL A 78 3.71 -4.59 -2.11
C VAL A 78 4.86 -5.24 -2.86
N THR A 79 4.56 -6.25 -3.68
CA THR A 79 5.60 -6.93 -4.44
C THR A 79 5.99 -6.14 -5.68
N GLN A 80 7.24 -6.27 -6.08
CA GLN A 80 7.73 -5.81 -7.38
C GLN A 80 8.71 -6.85 -7.95
N PRO A 81 8.77 -7.02 -9.28
CA PRO A 81 9.68 -7.97 -9.91
C PRO A 81 11.15 -7.54 -9.79
N ARG A 82 11.42 -6.23 -9.62
CA ARG A 82 12.78 -5.65 -9.68
C ARG A 82 13.14 -4.88 -8.41
N LYS A 83 14.42 -5.01 -7.98
CA LYS A 83 14.99 -4.26 -6.84
C LYS A 83 14.83 -2.75 -7.00
N ILE A 84 15.14 -2.23 -8.19
CA ILE A 84 15.09 -0.78 -8.46
C ILE A 84 13.65 -0.26 -8.34
N ALA A 85 12.64 -1.04 -8.75
CA ALA A 85 11.24 -0.68 -8.60
C ALA A 85 10.84 -0.58 -7.12
N CYS A 86 11.23 -1.54 -6.28
CA CYS A 86 10.99 -1.47 -4.83
C CYS A 86 11.54 -0.17 -4.21
N ILE A 87 12.79 0.15 -4.53
CA ILE A 87 13.49 1.32 -3.98
C ILE A 87 12.86 2.61 -4.48
N SER A 88 12.59 2.70 -5.79
CA SER A 88 12.01 3.88 -6.43
C SER A 88 10.57 4.15 -5.95
N LEU A 89 9.74 3.12 -5.83
CA LEU A 89 8.38 3.26 -5.32
C LEU A 89 8.35 3.61 -3.84
N ALA A 90 9.17 2.96 -3.00
CA ALA A 90 9.29 3.34 -1.60
C ALA A 90 9.72 4.80 -1.45
N ALA A 91 10.69 5.24 -2.25
CA ALA A 91 11.14 6.62 -2.31
C ALA A 91 10.04 7.60 -2.71
N ARG A 92 9.31 7.29 -3.79
CA ARG A 92 8.22 8.11 -4.33
C ARG A 92 7.05 8.21 -3.34
N VAL A 93 6.59 7.08 -2.82
CA VAL A 93 5.46 7.02 -1.89
C VAL A 93 5.80 7.66 -0.55
N SER A 94 7.05 7.55 -0.07
CA SER A 94 7.48 8.29 1.13
C SER A 94 7.34 9.81 0.94
N THR A 95 7.77 10.32 -0.23
CA THR A 95 7.61 11.74 -0.58
C THR A 95 6.14 12.14 -0.65
N GLU A 96 5.30 11.34 -1.34
CA GLU A 96 3.85 11.63 -1.47
C GLU A 96 3.10 11.58 -0.12
N MET A 97 3.58 10.78 0.83
CA MET A 97 3.02 10.68 2.19
C MET A 97 3.63 11.68 3.18
N LEU A 98 4.55 12.54 2.72
CA LEU A 98 5.29 13.50 3.55
C LEU A 98 5.92 12.82 4.78
N CYS A 99 6.49 11.62 4.61
CA CYS A 99 7.18 10.89 5.66
C CYS A 99 8.64 10.61 5.30
N GLU A 100 9.49 10.53 6.32
CA GLU A 100 10.88 10.12 6.14
C GLU A 100 10.96 8.67 5.67
N ARG A 101 11.85 8.40 4.69
CA ARG A 101 12.06 7.05 4.16
C ARG A 101 12.50 6.09 5.27
N GLY A 102 11.92 4.89 5.29
CA GLY A 102 12.20 3.88 6.32
C GLY A 102 11.38 4.04 7.61
N THR A 103 10.56 5.09 7.72
CA THR A 103 9.56 5.23 8.80
C THR A 103 8.28 4.48 8.42
N LYS A 104 7.25 5.17 7.93
CA LYS A 104 5.95 4.61 7.54
C LYS A 104 5.99 3.83 6.22
N VAL A 105 6.91 4.20 5.34
CA VAL A 105 7.12 3.56 4.04
C VAL A 105 8.55 3.06 3.97
N GLY A 106 8.72 1.81 3.57
CA GLY A 106 10.02 1.14 3.52
C GLY A 106 10.15 0.20 2.34
N TYR A 107 11.34 -0.37 2.19
CA TYR A 107 11.59 -1.45 1.24
C TYR A 107 12.46 -2.56 1.82
N GLN A 108 12.33 -3.75 1.25
CA GLN A 108 13.21 -4.87 1.55
C GLN A 108 13.50 -5.68 0.29
N VAL A 109 14.79 -5.78 -0.04
CA VAL A 109 15.29 -6.52 -1.20
C VAL A 109 16.43 -7.42 -0.75
N ARG A 110 16.95 -8.26 -1.65
CA ARG A 110 18.07 -9.12 -1.30
C ARG A 110 19.25 -8.27 -0.84
N PHE A 111 19.76 -8.58 0.36
CA PHE A 111 20.91 -7.93 1.02
C PHE A 111 20.70 -6.48 1.49
N GLU A 112 19.49 -5.92 1.38
CA GLU A 112 19.25 -4.52 1.76
C GLU A 112 17.84 -4.36 2.35
N LYS A 113 17.77 -3.74 3.53
CA LYS A 113 16.54 -3.62 4.31
C LYS A 113 16.43 -2.21 4.89
N HIS A 114 15.39 -1.49 4.48
CA HIS A 114 15.02 -0.19 5.01
C HIS A 114 13.57 -0.24 5.49
N LYS A 115 13.36 -0.84 6.67
CA LYS A 115 12.07 -0.88 7.38
C LYS A 115 12.27 -0.76 8.88
N SER A 116 11.29 -0.17 9.57
CA SER A 116 11.23 -0.05 11.02
C SER A 116 9.96 -0.70 11.56
N LYS A 117 9.77 -0.70 12.89
CA LYS A 117 8.51 -1.16 13.50
C LYS A 117 7.31 -0.27 13.13
N ALA A 118 7.57 0.95 12.67
CA ALA A 118 6.54 1.91 12.24
C ALA A 118 6.18 1.76 10.75
N THR A 119 6.83 0.85 10.00
CA THR A 119 6.58 0.67 8.57
C THR A 119 5.22 0.04 8.33
N GLN A 120 4.35 0.79 7.66
CA GLN A 120 3.00 0.41 7.26
C GLN A 120 3.00 -0.14 5.84
N ILE A 121 3.74 0.50 4.92
CA ILE A 121 3.85 0.06 3.52
C ILE A 121 5.28 -0.44 3.29
N LEU A 122 5.40 -1.71 2.92
CA LEU A 122 6.67 -2.35 2.61
C LEU A 122 6.71 -2.80 1.15
N PHE A 123 7.58 -2.17 0.36
CA PHE A 123 7.89 -2.63 -1.00
C PHE A 123 8.96 -3.73 -0.94
N LEU A 124 8.69 -4.90 -1.53
CA LEU A 124 9.66 -6.00 -1.53
C LEU A 124 9.68 -6.79 -2.84
N THR A 125 10.81 -7.43 -3.12
CA THR A 125 10.90 -8.32 -4.28
C THR A 125 10.05 -9.57 -4.08
N GLU A 126 9.39 -10.05 -5.14
CA GLU A 126 8.59 -11.29 -5.12
C GLU A 126 9.34 -12.49 -4.52
N GLY A 127 10.58 -12.70 -4.96
CA GLY A 127 11.41 -13.80 -4.44
C GLY A 127 11.66 -13.72 -2.93
N LEU A 128 11.64 -12.52 -2.34
CA LEU A 128 11.74 -12.35 -0.90
C LEU A 128 10.43 -12.71 -0.19
N LEU A 129 9.29 -12.30 -0.75
CA LEU A 129 7.97 -12.68 -0.22
C LEU A 129 7.77 -14.21 -0.30
N LEU A 130 8.11 -14.83 -1.43
CA LEU A 130 8.05 -16.29 -1.58
C LEU A 130 8.92 -17.01 -0.55
N ARG A 131 10.13 -16.49 -0.29
CA ARG A 131 10.99 -17.04 0.78
C ARG A 131 10.38 -16.87 2.17
N GLN A 132 9.72 -15.73 2.45
CA GLN A 132 9.01 -15.55 3.73
C GLN A 132 7.86 -16.56 3.85
N MET A 133 7.12 -16.80 2.77
CA MET A 133 6.01 -17.76 2.73
C MET A 133 6.45 -19.21 2.97
N GLN A 134 7.67 -19.58 2.59
CA GLN A 134 8.23 -20.90 2.92
C GLN A 134 8.43 -21.10 4.43
N SER A 135 8.76 -20.02 5.17
CA SER A 135 8.92 -20.06 6.62
C SER A 135 7.60 -19.82 7.38
N ASP A 136 6.75 -18.93 6.86
CA ASP A 136 5.44 -18.59 7.39
C ASP A 136 4.40 -18.61 6.26
N PRO A 137 3.74 -19.77 6.01
CA PRO A 137 2.77 -19.92 4.93
C PRO A 137 1.56 -18.97 5.02
N PHE A 138 1.29 -18.43 6.21
CA PHE A 138 0.17 -17.51 6.44
C PHE A 138 0.57 -16.03 6.36
N LEU A 139 1.86 -15.74 6.18
CA LEU A 139 2.39 -14.38 6.07
C LEU A 139 1.84 -13.42 7.15
N LYS A 140 1.84 -13.84 8.42
CA LYS A 140 1.17 -13.16 9.56
C LYS A 140 1.71 -11.76 9.85
N GLU A 141 2.87 -11.42 9.26
CA GLU A 141 3.43 -10.07 9.31
C GLU A 141 2.59 -9.06 8.51
N TYR A 142 1.80 -9.50 7.53
CA TYR A 142 1.03 -8.62 6.65
C TYR A 142 -0.47 -8.82 6.82
N ASP A 143 -1.19 -7.71 6.79
CA ASP A 143 -2.65 -7.69 6.79
C ASP A 143 -3.17 -7.66 5.35
N VAL A 144 -2.40 -7.10 4.41
CA VAL A 144 -2.68 -7.11 2.97
C VAL A 144 -1.39 -7.36 2.18
N VAL A 145 -1.49 -8.18 1.14
CA VAL A 145 -0.45 -8.35 0.12
C VAL A 145 -0.98 -7.82 -1.20
N VAL A 146 -0.29 -6.82 -1.75
CA VAL A 146 -0.51 -6.27 -3.07
C VAL A 146 0.49 -6.92 -4.02
N LEU A 147 -0.02 -7.75 -4.92
CA LEU A 147 0.75 -8.30 -6.03
C LEU A 147 0.68 -7.31 -7.19
N ASP A 148 1.75 -6.55 -7.42
CA ASP A 148 1.82 -5.59 -8.52
C ASP A 148 2.47 -6.22 -9.77
N GLU A 149 2.18 -5.68 -10.95
CA GLU A 149 2.74 -6.14 -12.24
C GLU A 149 2.44 -7.63 -12.59
N VAL A 150 1.32 -8.20 -12.11
CA VAL A 150 0.94 -9.62 -12.33
C VAL A 150 0.67 -9.98 -13.80
N SER A 151 0.56 -8.99 -14.69
CA SER A 151 0.38 -9.19 -16.13
C SER A 151 1.69 -9.40 -16.91
N GLN A 152 2.85 -9.41 -16.25
CA GLN A 152 4.16 -9.65 -16.88
C GLN A 152 4.64 -11.09 -16.76
#